data_AF-A0A7S1Z4H6-F1
#
_entry.id   AF-A0A7S1Z4H6-F1
#
_cell.length_a   1.000
_cell.length_b   1.000
_cell.length_c   1.000
_cell.angle_alpha   90.00
_cell.angle_beta   90.00
_cell.angle_gamma   90.00
#
_symmetry.space_group_name_H-M   'P 1'
#
loop_
_entity.id
_entity.type
_entity.pdbx_description
1 polymer ?
#
loop_
_entity_poly.entity_id
_entity_poly.type
_entity_poly.pdbx_seq_one_letter_code
_entity_poly.pdbx_strand_id
1 'polypeptide(L)'
;SGSLDEGESRYECDCSIAFGVTAYAGHECEMAAMKNCEYGTPASRYAFCTNGGECHEVVLSGEPHIGCHCSDEFEGAHCQYLKGTAPPEAKKNIVEEAVIAERIDEFRKAEKELMKREEQTRTNSDAHQNGKIATPVIVTIVLSCLAFIGIIVIVVWKRRRDKKQKEEYKRRKQEQEEVSNSGQMECDFADDENPEIEII
;
A
#
# COMPACT_ATOMS: atom_id res chain seq x y z
N SER A 1 31.57 -12.25 -33.15
CA SER A 1 31.35 -12.57 -31.73
C SER A 1 29.86 -12.48 -31.50
N GLY A 2 29.16 -13.62 -31.52
CA GLY A 2 27.73 -13.67 -31.26
C GLY A 2 27.48 -14.04 -29.80
N SER A 3 26.47 -13.42 -29.19
CA SER A 3 25.79 -13.94 -28.01
C SER A 3 24.29 -13.78 -28.25
N LEU A 4 23.69 -14.86 -28.73
CA LEU A 4 22.26 -15.10 -28.58
C LEU A 4 22.05 -15.38 -27.08
N ASP A 5 21.42 -14.46 -26.36
CA ASP A 5 20.70 -14.84 -25.14
C ASP A 5 19.51 -15.68 -25.63
N GLU A 6 19.67 -17.00 -25.61
CA GLU A 6 18.57 -17.95 -25.78
C GLU A 6 17.55 -17.68 -24.67
N GLY A 7 16.47 -16.98 -25.05
CA GLY A 7 15.38 -16.59 -24.16
C GLY A 7 14.73 -17.82 -23.55
N GLU A 8 15.18 -18.17 -22.35
CA GLU A 8 14.50 -19.09 -21.46
C GLU A 8 13.16 -18.43 -21.09
N SER A 9 12.09 -18.84 -21.76
CA SER A 9 10.73 -18.40 -21.44
C SER A 9 10.37 -18.96 -20.07
N ARG A 10 10.57 -18.16 -19.02
CA ARG A 10 10.07 -18.50 -17.69
C ARG A 10 8.55 -18.42 -17.73
N TYR A 11 7.91 -19.55 -17.49
CA TYR A 11 6.49 -19.60 -17.27
C TYR A 11 6.24 -19.13 -15.83
N GLU A 12 5.70 -17.92 -15.68
CA GLU A 12 5.19 -17.43 -14.42
C GLU A 12 3.68 -17.68 -14.39
N CYS A 13 3.19 -18.27 -13.29
CA CYS A 13 1.76 -18.49 -13.11
C CYS A 13 1.07 -17.14 -12.85
N ASP A 14 0.07 -16.82 -13.66
CA ASP A 14 -0.80 -15.67 -13.40
C ASP A 14 -1.79 -16.02 -12.28
N CYS A 15 -1.45 -15.66 -11.05
CA CYS A 15 -2.31 -15.89 -9.89
C CYS A 15 -3.60 -15.03 -9.89
N SER A 16 -3.83 -14.20 -10.92
CA SER A 16 -4.91 -13.22 -10.88
C SER A 16 -6.32 -13.80 -10.87
N ILE A 17 -6.47 -15.03 -11.36
CA ILE A 17 -7.75 -15.73 -11.43
C ILE A 17 -8.25 -16.13 -10.03
N ALA A 18 -7.33 -16.38 -9.08
CA ALA A 18 -7.66 -16.88 -7.75
C ALA A 18 -8.12 -15.78 -6.75
N PHE A 19 -8.00 -14.50 -7.13
CA PHE A 19 -8.29 -13.35 -6.26
C PHE A 19 -9.75 -13.19 -5.83
N GLY A 20 -10.68 -13.98 -6.36
CA GLY A 20 -12.08 -13.94 -5.95
C GLY A 20 -12.31 -14.38 -4.50
N VAL A 21 -11.39 -15.16 -3.94
CA VAL A 21 -11.56 -15.79 -2.61
C VAL A 21 -10.44 -15.41 -1.64
N THR A 22 -9.18 -15.51 -2.07
CA THR A 22 -8.01 -15.15 -1.25
C THR A 22 -6.83 -14.78 -2.16
N ALA A 23 -5.81 -14.14 -1.59
CA ALA A 23 -4.57 -13.89 -2.30
C ALA A 23 -3.64 -15.11 -2.19
N TYR A 24 -2.79 -15.32 -3.19
CA TYR A 24 -1.86 -16.43 -3.22
C TYR A 24 -0.46 -15.93 -3.53
N ALA A 25 0.55 -16.60 -2.95
CA ALA A 25 1.95 -16.41 -3.25
C ALA A 25 2.63 -17.78 -3.46
N GLY A 26 3.84 -17.77 -3.99
CA GLY A 26 4.58 -18.99 -4.33
C GLY A 26 4.93 -19.01 -5.81
N HIS A 27 5.65 -20.05 -6.25
CA HIS A 27 6.04 -20.15 -7.65
C HIS A 27 4.83 -20.48 -8.55
N GLU A 28 3.90 -21.25 -8.01
CA GLU A 28 2.72 -21.77 -8.69
C GLU A 28 1.43 -21.35 -7.95
N CYS A 29 1.48 -20.22 -7.23
CA CYS A 29 0.35 -19.71 -6.44
C CYS A 29 -0.15 -20.72 -5.37
N GLU A 30 0.73 -21.56 -4.84
CA GLU A 30 0.39 -22.69 -3.98
C GLU A 30 0.08 -22.29 -2.54
N MET A 31 0.55 -21.12 -2.09
CA MET A 31 0.37 -20.65 -0.72
C MET A 31 -0.71 -19.59 -0.60
N ALA A 32 -1.84 -19.95 0.00
CA ALA A 32 -2.92 -19.01 0.30
C ALA A 32 -2.53 -18.01 1.41
N ALA A 33 -3.03 -16.78 1.30
CA ALA A 33 -2.91 -15.76 2.31
C ALA A 33 -3.55 -16.22 3.63
N MET A 34 -2.78 -16.18 4.70
CA MET A 34 -3.24 -16.49 6.06
C MET A 34 -3.52 -15.23 6.86
N LYS A 35 -2.76 -14.16 6.61
CA LYS A 35 -2.88 -12.89 7.33
C LYS A 35 -2.85 -11.74 6.33
N ASN A 36 -3.84 -10.85 6.39
CA ASN A 36 -3.86 -9.64 5.57
C ASN A 36 -3.20 -8.49 6.31
N CYS A 37 -2.32 -7.78 5.60
CA CYS A 37 -1.56 -6.65 6.11
C CYS A 37 -2.13 -5.32 5.61
N GLU A 38 -3.32 -5.31 5.03
CA GLU A 38 -4.00 -4.11 4.56
C GLU A 38 -5.15 -3.74 5.50
N TYR A 39 -5.23 -2.45 5.86
CA TYR A 39 -6.26 -1.97 6.78
C TYR A 39 -7.64 -1.93 6.11
N GLY A 40 -8.62 -2.55 6.77
CA GLY A 40 -10.02 -2.44 6.40
C GLY A 40 -10.42 -3.28 5.18
N THR A 41 -9.57 -4.21 4.71
CA THR A 41 -9.91 -5.18 3.67
C THR A 41 -9.84 -6.61 4.22
N PRO A 42 -10.84 -7.47 3.93
CA PRO A 42 -10.82 -8.86 4.37
C PRO A 42 -9.89 -9.73 3.53
N ALA A 43 -9.48 -9.25 2.35
CA ALA A 43 -8.52 -9.90 1.46
C ALA A 43 -7.72 -8.81 0.74
N SER A 44 -6.42 -8.73 1.02
CA SER A 44 -5.51 -7.83 0.31
C SER A 44 -4.89 -8.56 -0.87
N ARG A 45 -4.86 -7.92 -2.05
CA ARG A 45 -4.21 -8.50 -3.24
C ARG A 45 -2.70 -8.41 -3.21
N TYR A 46 -2.17 -7.44 -2.47
CA TYR A 46 -0.76 -7.06 -2.57
C TYR A 46 -0.04 -7.14 -1.23
N ALA A 47 -0.76 -7.03 -0.11
CA ALA A 47 -0.19 -6.95 1.23
C ALA A 47 -0.75 -8.04 2.15
N PHE A 48 -0.11 -9.21 2.14
CA PHE A 48 -0.51 -10.37 2.93
C PHE A 48 0.69 -11.25 3.28
N CYS A 49 0.55 -12.11 4.29
CA CYS A 49 1.52 -13.12 4.67
C CYS A 49 0.95 -14.53 4.53
N THR A 50 1.81 -15.47 4.15
CA THR A 50 1.51 -16.91 4.06
C THR A 50 2.27 -17.67 5.15
N ASN A 51 2.04 -18.98 5.29
CA ASN A 51 2.79 -19.88 6.18
C ASN A 51 2.94 -19.40 7.64
N GLY A 52 1.89 -18.78 8.18
CA GLY A 52 1.90 -18.28 9.56
C GLY A 52 2.74 -17.02 9.79
N GLY A 53 3.19 -16.34 8.73
CA GLY A 53 3.92 -15.08 8.84
C GLY A 53 3.08 -13.97 9.47
N GLU A 54 3.74 -13.06 10.18
CA GLU A 54 3.11 -11.87 10.75
C GLU A 54 3.45 -10.61 9.97
N CYS A 55 2.48 -9.74 9.75
CA CYS A 55 2.72 -8.44 9.10
C CYS A 55 3.71 -7.61 9.91
N HIS A 56 4.74 -7.07 9.26
CA HIS A 56 5.61 -6.06 9.91
C HIS A 56 4.80 -4.82 10.33
N GLU A 57 3.96 -4.33 9.42
CA GLU A 57 3.08 -3.20 9.64
C GLU A 57 1.81 -3.38 8.79
N VAL A 58 0.71 -2.77 9.23
CA VAL A 58 -0.54 -2.74 8.47
C VAL A 58 -0.56 -1.50 7.60
N VAL A 59 -0.67 -1.69 6.29
CA VAL A 59 -0.65 -0.61 5.28
C VAL A 59 -2.05 -0.19 4.87
N LEU A 60 -2.18 0.99 4.28
CA LEU A 60 -3.44 1.44 3.68
C LEU A 60 -3.66 0.78 2.32
N SER A 61 -4.90 0.83 1.84
CA SER A 61 -5.26 0.26 0.55
C SER A 61 -4.48 0.90 -0.60
N GLY A 62 -3.77 0.06 -1.35
CA GLY A 62 -2.92 0.46 -2.48
C GLY A 62 -1.49 0.84 -2.11
N GLU A 63 -1.12 0.81 -0.84
CA GLU A 63 0.29 0.96 -0.42
C GLU A 63 1.07 -0.35 -0.65
N PRO A 64 2.37 -0.25 -0.94
CA PRO A 64 3.21 -1.43 -1.14
C PRO A 64 3.32 -2.24 0.14
N HIS A 65 3.46 -3.56 -0.01
CA HIS A 65 3.67 -4.45 1.11
C HIS A 65 5.05 -4.26 1.74
N ILE A 66 5.08 -3.98 3.04
CA ILE A 66 6.32 -3.75 3.81
C ILE A 66 7.04 -5.07 4.13
N GLY A 67 6.34 -6.21 4.00
CA GLY A 67 6.89 -7.54 4.24
C GLY A 67 6.33 -8.21 5.50
N CYS A 68 6.87 -9.40 5.78
CA CYS A 68 6.40 -10.28 6.86
C CYS A 68 7.55 -10.72 7.78
N HIS A 69 7.24 -10.82 9.07
CA HIS A 69 7.98 -11.63 10.03
C HIS A 69 7.70 -13.11 9.77
N CYS A 70 8.62 -13.77 9.06
CA CYS A 70 8.55 -15.20 8.79
C CYS A 70 9.11 -16.02 9.97
N SER A 71 8.62 -17.25 10.13
CA SER A 71 9.26 -18.21 11.02
C SER A 71 10.60 -18.69 10.43
N ASP A 72 11.41 -19.37 11.25
CA ASP A 72 12.78 -19.76 10.89
C ASP A 72 12.89 -20.68 9.65
N GLU A 73 11.78 -21.30 9.24
CA GLU A 73 11.69 -22.24 8.13
C GLU A 73 11.31 -21.59 6.80
N PHE A 74 10.81 -20.35 6.81
CA PHE A 74 10.31 -19.66 5.63
C PHE A 74 11.06 -18.34 5.35
N GLU A 75 11.06 -17.92 4.10
CA GLU A 75 11.66 -16.67 3.62
C GLU A 75 10.85 -16.04 2.48
N GLY A 76 11.23 -14.82 2.09
CA GLY A 76 10.58 -14.03 1.05
C GLY A 76 9.63 -12.96 1.60
N ALA A 77 9.20 -12.05 0.73
CA ALA A 77 8.38 -10.90 1.12
C ALA A 77 7.03 -11.28 1.77
N HIS A 78 6.48 -12.44 1.40
CA HIS A 78 5.21 -12.97 1.91
C HIS A 78 5.38 -14.28 2.72
N CYS A 79 6.61 -14.63 3.10
CA CYS A 79 6.97 -15.94 3.68
C CYS A 79 6.60 -17.14 2.81
N GLN A 80 6.61 -16.96 1.48
CA GLN A 80 6.09 -17.94 0.54
C GLN A 80 7.08 -19.06 0.19
N TYR A 81 8.36 -18.91 0.53
CA TYR A 81 9.40 -19.89 0.19
C TYR A 81 9.92 -20.56 1.44
N LEU A 82 10.36 -21.82 1.32
CA LEU A 82 11.20 -22.43 2.34
C LEU A 82 12.57 -21.74 2.34
N LYS A 83 13.18 -21.68 3.51
CA LYS A 83 14.48 -21.05 3.68
C LYS A 83 15.52 -21.66 2.75
N GLY A 84 16.19 -20.81 1.97
CA GLY A 84 17.17 -21.21 0.96
C GLY A 84 16.58 -21.55 -0.41
N THR A 85 15.26 -21.73 -0.57
CA THR A 85 14.63 -22.09 -1.84
C THR A 85 14.13 -20.88 -2.64
N ALA A 86 14.16 -19.66 -2.07
CA ALA A 86 13.70 -18.50 -2.81
C ALA A 86 14.56 -18.27 -4.07
N PRO A 87 13.92 -17.93 -5.21
CA PRO A 87 14.64 -17.64 -6.43
C PRO A 87 15.61 -16.46 -6.23
N PRO A 88 16.75 -16.44 -6.93
CA PRO A 88 17.77 -15.41 -6.74
C PRO A 88 17.25 -13.98 -7.00
N GLU A 89 16.18 -13.84 -7.78
CA GLU A 89 15.52 -12.56 -8.06
C GLU A 89 14.77 -12.02 -6.85
N ALA A 90 14.10 -12.90 -6.09
CA ALA A 90 13.46 -12.53 -4.84
C ALA A 90 14.47 -12.04 -3.79
N LYS A 91 15.73 -12.51 -3.86
CA LYS A 91 16.81 -12.09 -2.96
C LYS A 91 17.41 -10.74 -3.32
N LYS A 92 17.35 -10.32 -4.59
CA LYS A 92 17.93 -9.04 -5.04
C LYS A 92 17.17 -7.84 -4.46
N ASN A 93 15.85 -7.94 -4.34
CA ASN A 93 15.02 -6.85 -3.82
C ASN A 93 15.34 -6.53 -2.35
N ILE A 94 15.74 -7.52 -1.54
CA ILE A 94 16.05 -7.32 -0.12
C ILE A 94 17.29 -6.44 0.07
N VAL A 95 18.31 -6.63 -0.79
CA VAL A 95 19.56 -5.86 -0.68
C VAL A 95 19.36 -4.43 -1.19
N GLU A 96 18.63 -4.26 -2.29
CA GLU A 96 18.36 -2.95 -2.85
C GLU A 96 17.44 -2.12 -1.95
N GLU A 97 16.43 -2.73 -1.33
CA GLU A 97 15.52 -2.06 -0.41
C GLU A 97 16.22 -1.60 0.88
N ALA A 98 17.14 -2.41 1.43
CA ALA A 98 17.97 -1.99 2.55
C ALA A 98 18.86 -0.78 2.21
N VAL A 99 19.46 -0.77 1.01
CA VAL A 99 20.26 0.36 0.53
C VAL A 99 19.41 1.62 0.32
N ILE A 100 18.18 1.47 -0.21
CA ILE A 100 17.24 2.57 -0.35
C ILE A 100 16.83 3.12 1.02
N ALA A 101 16.58 2.27 2.02
CA ALA A 101 16.19 2.68 3.36
C ALA A 101 17.28 3.53 4.04
N GLU A 102 18.56 3.15 3.93
CA GLU A 102 19.67 3.97 4.45
C GLU A 102 19.72 5.34 3.77
N ARG A 103 19.51 5.39 2.45
CA ARG A 103 19.52 6.63 1.70
C ARG A 103 18.35 7.55 2.07
N ILE A 104 17.17 6.99 2.37
CA ILE A 104 16.01 7.76 2.84
C ILE A 104 16.29 8.39 4.21
N ASP A 105 16.99 7.71 5.12
CA ASP A 105 17.33 8.27 6.43
C ASP A 105 18.31 9.45 6.31
N GLU A 106 19.28 9.35 5.39
CA GLU A 106 20.17 10.47 5.06
C GLU A 106 19.40 11.70 4.57
N PHE A 107 18.40 11.50 3.68
CA PHE A 107 17.55 12.59 3.21
C PHE A 107 16.74 13.23 4.34
N ARG A 108 16.12 12.43 5.23
CA ARG A 108 15.38 12.96 6.40
C ARG A 108 16.28 13.76 7.34
N LYS A 109 17.53 13.32 7.52
CA LYS A 109 18.51 14.05 8.33
C LYS A 109 18.88 15.39 7.69
N ALA A 110 19.05 15.42 6.36
CA ALA A 110 19.31 16.66 5.62
C ALA A 110 18.15 17.66 5.71
N GLU A 111 16.89 17.20 5.59
CA GLU A 111 15.71 18.07 5.73
C GLU A 111 15.61 18.69 7.13
N LYS A 112 15.89 17.92 8.19
CA LYS A 112 15.92 18.44 9.56
C LYS A 112 16.97 19.54 9.74
N GLU A 113 18.15 19.39 9.14
CA GLU A 113 19.19 20.42 9.18
C GLU A 113 18.82 21.67 8.37
N LEU A 114 18.08 21.51 7.27
CA LEU A 114 17.59 22.64 6.48
C LEU A 114 16.52 23.44 7.23
N MET A 115 15.58 22.78 7.91
CA MET A 115 14.59 23.46 8.76
C MET A 115 15.23 24.27 9.90
N LYS A 116 16.28 23.73 10.55
CA LYS A 116 17.03 24.48 11.58
C LYS A 116 17.69 25.75 11.02
N ARG A 117 18.19 25.70 9.79
CA ARG A 117 18.78 26.88 9.14
C ARG A 117 17.73 27.96 8.86
N GLU A 118 16.54 27.59 8.38
CA GLU A 118 15.46 28.56 8.11
C GLU A 118 14.94 29.27 9.37
N GLU A 119 14.85 28.54 10.49
CA GLU A 119 14.46 29.14 11.78
C GLU A 119 15.47 30.19 12.25
N GLN A 120 16.77 29.90 12.08
CA GLN A 120 17.84 30.84 12.44
C GLN A 120 17.86 32.09 11.55
N THR A 121 17.43 32.00 10.27
CA THR A 121 17.28 33.18 9.41
C THR A 121 16.12 34.07 9.84
N ARG A 122 15.02 33.50 10.34
CA ARG A 122 13.87 34.28 10.83
C ARG A 122 14.23 35.12 12.05
N THR A 123 14.91 34.54 13.05
CA THR A 123 15.30 35.27 14.27
C THR A 123 16.26 36.43 14.01
N ASN A 124 17.08 36.34 12.96
CA ASN A 124 18.01 37.42 12.60
C ASN A 124 17.33 38.58 11.85
N SER A 125 16.19 38.34 11.20
CA SER A 125 15.49 39.36 10.42
C SER A 125 14.68 40.33 11.29
N ASP A 126 14.28 39.91 12.49
CA ASP A 126 13.52 40.76 13.43
C ASP A 126 14.38 41.85 14.09
N ALA A 127 15.71 41.76 14.00
CA ALA A 127 16.61 42.79 14.52
C ALA A 127 16.74 44.04 13.62
N HIS A 128 16.20 44.03 12.40
CA HIS A 128 16.38 45.13 11.43
C HIS A 128 15.11 45.94 11.05
N GLN A 129 13.96 45.75 11.72
CA GLN A 129 12.73 46.53 11.44
C GLN A 129 12.34 47.50 12.58
N ASN A 130 13.27 48.33 13.03
CA ASN A 130 12.97 49.56 13.77
C ASN A 130 13.29 50.77 12.90
N GLY A 131 12.53 50.99 11.83
CA GLY A 131 12.82 52.09 10.92
C GLY A 131 11.82 52.29 9.81
N LYS A 132 10.66 52.87 10.17
CA LYS A 132 9.71 53.57 9.28
C LYS A 132 8.94 52.69 8.29
N ILE A 133 7.61 52.77 8.36
CA ILE A 133 6.74 53.40 7.36
C ILE A 133 5.31 53.12 7.81
N ALA A 134 4.54 54.19 8.06
CA ALA A 134 3.10 54.13 8.28
C ALA A 134 2.43 53.68 6.98
N THR A 135 2.24 52.38 6.82
CA THR A 135 1.40 51.82 5.76
C THR A 135 -0.08 52.11 6.08
N PRO A 136 -0.91 52.46 5.08
CA PRO A 136 -2.31 52.75 5.30
C PRO A 136 -3.02 51.45 5.70
N VAL A 137 -3.52 51.42 6.94
CA VAL A 137 -4.28 50.33 7.60
C VAL A 137 -5.33 49.65 6.71
N ILE A 138 -5.82 50.36 5.68
CA ILE A 138 -6.80 49.85 4.71
C ILE A 138 -6.23 48.68 3.89
N VAL A 139 -4.97 48.73 3.46
CA VAL A 139 -4.37 47.69 2.59
C VAL A 139 -4.22 46.36 3.35
N THR A 140 -3.84 46.42 4.63
CA THR A 140 -3.72 45.22 5.48
C THR A 140 -5.07 44.58 5.75
N ILE A 141 -6.12 45.39 5.96
CA ILE A 141 -7.47 44.87 6.17
C ILE A 141 -7.96 44.15 4.90
N VAL A 142 -7.80 44.77 3.72
CA VAL A 142 -8.22 44.14 2.45
C VAL A 142 -7.49 42.82 2.20
N LEU A 143 -6.16 42.77 2.42
CA LEU A 143 -5.39 41.53 2.25
C LEU A 143 -5.83 40.43 3.24
N SER A 144 -6.10 40.78 4.50
CA SER A 144 -6.60 39.83 5.48
C SER A 144 -7.98 39.27 5.10
N CYS A 145 -8.88 40.10 4.59
CA CYS A 145 -10.20 39.68 4.11
C CYS A 145 -10.10 38.72 2.92
N LEU A 146 -9.24 39.01 1.94
CA LEU A 146 -9.02 38.13 0.79
C LEU A 146 -8.45 36.76 1.20
N ALA A 147 -7.52 36.75 2.16
CA ALA A 147 -6.99 35.50 2.72
C ALA A 147 -8.08 34.67 3.42
N PHE A 148 -8.93 35.30 4.23
CA PHE A 148 -10.04 34.62 4.90
C PHE A 148 -11.05 34.03 3.90
N ILE A 149 -11.41 34.76 2.84
CA ILE A 149 -12.29 34.26 1.79
C ILE A 149 -11.65 33.03 1.11
N GLY A 150 -10.35 33.07 0.82
CA GLY A 150 -9.62 31.94 0.26
C GLY A 150 -9.70 30.67 1.14
N ILE A 151 -9.52 30.82 2.46
CA ILE A 151 -9.64 29.70 3.41
C ILE A 151 -11.05 29.12 3.41
N ILE A 152 -12.09 29.97 3.41
CA ILE A 152 -13.50 29.51 3.37
C ILE A 152 -13.77 28.71 2.09
N VAL A 153 -13.29 29.18 0.94
CA VAL A 153 -13.44 28.45 -0.33
C VAL A 153 -12.73 27.10 -0.29
N ILE A 154 -11.51 27.02 0.25
CA ILE A 154 -10.77 25.76 0.41
C ILE A 154 -11.51 24.78 1.32
N VAL A 155 -12.04 25.25 2.46
CA VAL A 155 -12.81 24.41 3.40
C VAL A 155 -14.09 23.89 2.75
N VAL A 156 -14.83 24.74 2.04
CA VAL A 156 -16.05 24.35 1.32
C VAL A 156 -15.72 23.34 0.22
N TRP A 157 -14.63 23.56 -0.53
CA TRP A 157 -14.19 22.65 -1.58
C TRP A 157 -13.77 21.28 -1.02
N LYS A 158 -13.00 21.25 0.07
CA LYS A 158 -12.61 20.03 0.77
C LYS A 158 -13.85 19.27 1.27
N ARG A 159 -14.79 19.96 1.93
CA ARG A 159 -16.04 19.37 2.42
C ARG A 159 -16.89 18.78 1.29
N ARG A 160 -16.91 19.43 0.12
CA ARG A 160 -17.62 18.93 -1.07
C ARG A 160 -16.93 17.69 -1.65
N ARG A 161 -15.60 17.63 -1.63
CA ARG A 161 -14.81 16.47 -2.09
C ARG A 161 -15.01 15.26 -1.17
N ASP A 162 -14.98 15.46 0.15
CA ASP A 162 -15.19 14.39 1.12
C ASP A 162 -16.58 13.77 1.01
N LYS A 163 -17.59 14.59 0.69
CA LYS A 163 -18.96 14.09 0.47
C LYS A 163 -19.04 13.14 -0.73
N LYS A 164 -18.35 13.45 -1.85
CA LYS A 164 -18.30 12.56 -3.02
C LYS A 164 -17.62 11.23 -2.72
N GLN A 165 -16.49 11.27 -2.00
CA GLN A 165 -15.77 10.05 -1.59
C GLN A 165 -16.64 9.14 -0.70
N LYS A 166 -17.42 9.73 0.21
CA LYS A 166 -18.33 8.98 1.07
C LYS A 166 -19.49 8.32 0.30
N GLU A 167 -19.97 8.95 -0.77
CA GLU A 167 -21.01 8.38 -1.63
C GLU A 167 -20.46 7.24 -2.51
N GLU A 168 -19.27 7.39 -3.09
CA GLU A 168 -18.59 6.34 -3.85
C GLU A 168 -18.27 5.11 -2.98
N TYR A 169 -17.77 5.33 -1.76
CA TYR A 169 -17.51 4.26 -0.80
C TYR A 169 -18.79 3.47 -0.46
N LYS A 170 -19.91 4.17 -0.23
CA LYS A 170 -21.21 3.52 0.04
C LYS A 170 -21.69 2.68 -1.15
N ARG A 171 -21.52 3.18 -2.39
CA ARG A 171 -21.90 2.42 -3.60
C ARG A 171 -21.08 1.14 -3.74
N ARG A 172 -19.74 1.22 -3.59
CA ARG A 172 -18.87 0.03 -3.64
C ARG A 172 -19.20 -0.99 -2.57
N LYS A 173 -19.56 -0.53 -1.37
CA LYS A 173 -19.98 -1.42 -0.29
C LYS A 173 -21.29 -2.15 -0.62
N GLN A 174 -22.27 -1.47 -1.21
CA GLN A 174 -23.51 -2.10 -1.66
C GLN A 174 -23.26 -3.12 -2.79
N GLU A 175 -22.40 -2.78 -3.76
CA GLU A 175 -22.02 -3.71 -4.85
C GLU A 175 -21.35 -4.98 -4.30
N GLN A 176 -20.48 -4.85 -3.29
CA GLN A 176 -19.86 -6.02 -2.64
C GLN A 176 -20.87 -6.87 -1.85
N GLU A 177 -21.83 -6.25 -1.15
CA GLU A 177 -22.89 -6.98 -0.45
C GLU A 177 -23.81 -7.73 -1.44
N GLU A 178 -24.12 -7.15 -2.60
CA GLU A 178 -24.89 -7.83 -3.66
C GLU A 178 -24.14 -9.04 -4.25
N VAL A 179 -22.84 -8.89 -4.56
CA VAL A 179 -22.01 -9.99 -5.09
C VAL A 179 -21.85 -11.11 -4.05
N SER A 180 -21.64 -10.76 -2.78
CA SER A 180 -21.56 -11.75 -1.70
C SER A 180 -22.87 -12.51 -1.51
N ASN A 181 -24.02 -11.85 -1.70
CA ASN A 181 -25.33 -12.48 -1.54
C ASN A 181 -25.70 -13.34 -2.76
N SER A 182 -25.23 -13.00 -3.96
CA SER A 182 -25.45 -13.82 -5.17
C SER A 182 -24.54 -15.04 -5.23
N GLY A 183 -23.32 -14.98 -4.69
CA GLY A 183 -22.35 -16.09 -4.72
C GLY A 183 -22.68 -17.27 -3.79
N GLN A 184 -23.64 -17.12 -2.87
CA GLN A 184 -23.99 -18.17 -1.91
C GLN A 184 -25.02 -19.19 -2.45
N MET A 185 -25.43 -19.07 -3.73
CA MET A 185 -26.50 -19.89 -4.30
C MET A 185 -26.02 -21.00 -5.27
N GLU A 186 -24.70 -21.25 -5.38
CA GLU A 186 -24.14 -22.10 -6.47
C GLU A 186 -23.28 -23.30 -6.02
N CYS A 187 -23.34 -23.74 -4.76
CA CYS A 187 -22.55 -24.90 -4.29
C CYS A 187 -23.35 -26.12 -3.77
N ASP A 188 -24.68 -26.16 -3.91
CA ASP A 188 -25.51 -27.25 -3.37
C ASP A 188 -25.86 -28.38 -4.37
N PHE A 189 -25.09 -28.59 -5.45
CA PHE A 189 -25.35 -29.70 -6.38
C PHE A 189 -24.07 -30.42 -6.82
N ALA A 190 -23.56 -31.34 -6.00
CA ALA A 190 -22.82 -32.54 -6.45
C ALA A 190 -22.59 -33.56 -5.31
N ASP A 191 -23.64 -33.93 -4.57
CA ASP A 191 -23.65 -35.16 -3.77
C ASP A 191 -24.66 -36.12 -4.41
N ASP A 192 -24.25 -36.89 -5.42
CA ASP A 192 -24.75 -38.26 -5.63
C ASP A 192 -24.07 -38.87 -6.87
N GLU A 193 -23.20 -39.85 -6.59
CA GLU A 193 -23.08 -41.16 -7.27
C GLU A 193 -21.63 -41.64 -7.16
N ASN A 194 -21.36 -42.33 -6.05
CA ASN A 194 -20.22 -43.22 -5.89
C ASN A 194 -20.63 -44.62 -6.38
N PRO A 195 -20.26 -45.07 -7.60
CA PRO A 195 -20.48 -46.46 -7.98
C PRO A 195 -19.48 -47.35 -7.22
N GLU A 196 -20.02 -48.21 -6.37
CA GLU A 196 -19.27 -49.28 -5.71
C GLU A 196 -18.52 -50.12 -6.77
N ILE A 197 -17.19 -50.20 -6.64
CA ILE A 197 -16.36 -51.09 -7.43
C ILE A 197 -16.33 -52.45 -6.71
N GLU A 198 -17.10 -53.40 -7.22
CA GLU A 198 -16.97 -54.83 -6.88
C GLU A 198 -15.69 -55.38 -7.54
N ILE A 199 -14.72 -55.79 -6.72
CA ILE A 199 -13.54 -56.54 -7.15
C ILE A 199 -13.89 -58.03 -7.05
N ILE A 200 -13.95 -58.71 -8.20
CA ILE A 200 -14.04 -60.17 -8.34
C ILE A 200 -12.63 -60.78 -8.37
#